data_AF-A0A8S8Z169-F1
#
_entry.id   AF-A0A8S8Z169-F1
#
_cell.length_a   1.000
_cell.length_b   1.000
_cell.length_c   1.000
_cell.angle_alpha   90.00
_cell.angle_beta   90.00
_cell.angle_gamma   90.00
#
_symmetry.space_group_name_H-M   'P 1'
#
loop_
_entity.id
_entity.type
_entity.pdbx_description
1 polymer ?
#
loop_
_entity_poly.entity_id
_entity_poly.type
_entity_poly.pdbx_seq_one_letter_code
_entity_poly.pdbx_strand_id
1 'polypeptide(L)'
;MRPAAPRRGVDPAEYAWLAGLAVILVITLRHLGLKPSNEREWVVENRRMAYADFDGDEVTLRNVRDFRWRTTRDFDERWTDWTFRPSEVTAIWLVLEYFDPKRKPIAHTLMSFEFDDGRRLSCSIEVRREVGETYHPIRGMLRQYELLYVWATESDSIGVRARCRRNSKTHLFEGIVLGEDNHRRLLESFLRRTNDLHDRPEWYHSITNTCTTNIVRHVNEVYPGRVPRAMSVLLPGLSPGLLKRNNLIRIDDSLEQTLESSLIDQRSVEWDGESDFGDWIRA
;
A
#
# COMPACT_ATOMS: atom_id res chain seq x y z
N MET A 1 67.64 11.90 44.70
CA MET A 1 66.40 11.17 44.32
C MET A 1 65.46 12.14 43.61
N ARG A 2 65.17 11.95 42.32
CA ARG A 2 64.15 12.74 41.61
C ARG A 2 62.76 12.16 41.97
N PRO A 3 61.75 12.98 42.32
CA PRO A 3 60.41 12.48 42.58
C PRO A 3 59.82 11.93 41.27
N ALA A 4 59.19 10.75 41.35
CA ALA A 4 58.49 10.14 40.23
C ALA A 4 57.33 11.05 39.80
N ALA A 5 57.22 11.33 38.49
CA ALA A 5 56.11 12.09 37.94
C ALA A 5 54.78 11.37 38.23
N PRO A 6 53.70 12.10 38.57
CA PRO A 6 52.41 11.49 38.83
C PRO A 6 51.92 10.78 37.57
N ARG A 7 51.57 9.49 37.71
CA ARG A 7 50.87 8.75 36.65
C ARG A 7 49.55 9.46 36.41
N ARG A 8 49.37 10.06 35.23
CA ARG A 8 48.07 10.56 34.78
C ARG A 8 47.10 9.38 34.80
N GLY A 9 46.19 9.37 35.78
CA GLY A 9 45.05 8.46 35.78
C GLY A 9 44.22 8.79 34.55
N VAL A 10 43.98 7.78 33.73
CA VAL A 10 43.10 7.90 32.57
C VAL A 10 41.68 8.07 33.11
N ASP A 11 41.04 9.21 32.84
CA ASP A 11 39.66 9.45 33.28
C ASP A 11 38.72 8.60 32.40
N PRO A 12 37.92 7.67 32.98
CA PRO A 12 36.95 6.89 32.22
C PRO A 12 35.97 7.74 31.39
N ALA A 13 35.71 8.99 31.80
CA ALA A 13 34.86 9.93 31.07
C ALA A 13 35.48 10.34 29.72
N GLU A 14 36.82 10.36 29.59
CA GLU A 14 37.53 10.68 28.33
C GLU A 14 37.38 9.60 27.26
N TYR A 15 36.89 8.40 27.61
CA TYR A 15 36.70 7.28 26.66
C TYR A 15 35.22 6.91 26.50
N ALA A 16 34.33 7.45 27.35
CA ALA A 16 32.89 7.23 27.24
C ALA A 16 32.32 7.71 25.90
N TRP A 17 32.83 8.83 25.36
CA TRP A 17 32.41 9.33 24.04
C TRP A 17 32.93 8.44 22.89
N LEU A 18 34.14 7.88 23.00
CA LEU A 18 34.68 6.91 22.02
C LEU A 18 33.87 5.62 22.02
N ALA A 19 33.50 5.10 23.20
CA ALA A 19 32.60 3.96 23.32
C ALA A 19 31.22 4.26 22.73
N GLY A 20 30.67 5.45 22.98
CA GLY A 20 29.42 5.91 22.36
C GLY A 20 29.49 5.96 20.83
N LEU A 21 30.56 6.52 20.27
CA LEU A 21 30.79 6.55 18.82
C LEU A 21 30.96 5.15 18.23
N ALA A 22 31.66 4.25 18.92
CA ALA A 22 31.82 2.86 18.48
C ALA A 22 30.47 2.13 18.45
N VAL A 23 29.62 2.32 19.47
CA VAL A 23 28.26 1.76 19.50
C VAL A 23 27.42 2.32 18.36
N ILE A 24 27.45 3.63 18.12
CA ILE A 24 26.76 4.28 16.99
C ILE A 24 27.25 3.68 15.67
N LEU A 25 28.56 3.57 15.47
CA LEU A 25 29.15 3.01 14.26
C LEU A 25 28.70 1.56 14.04
N VAL A 26 28.70 0.72 15.07
CA VAL A 26 28.23 -0.67 14.97
C VAL A 26 26.75 -0.72 14.61
N ILE A 27 25.91 0.11 15.23
CA ILE A 27 24.48 0.19 14.91
C ILE A 27 24.29 0.66 13.47
N THR A 28 25.01 1.69 13.03
CA THR A 28 24.95 2.21 11.65
C THR A 28 25.39 1.16 10.64
N LEU A 29 26.52 0.49 10.86
CA LEU A 29 27.02 -0.56 9.96
C LEU A 29 26.05 -1.74 9.89
N ARG A 30 25.49 -2.17 11.04
CA ARG A 30 24.44 -3.20 11.08
C ARG A 30 23.21 -2.78 10.28
N HIS A 31 22.73 -1.55 10.48
CA HIS A 31 21.56 -1.01 9.79
C HIS A 31 21.79 -0.87 8.28
N LEU A 32 22.98 -0.43 7.86
CA LEU A 32 23.35 -0.33 6.45
C LEU A 32 23.50 -1.71 5.79
N GLY A 33 23.86 -2.74 6.55
CA GLY A 33 23.97 -4.12 6.10
C GLY A 33 22.65 -4.89 5.99
N LEU A 34 21.53 -4.33 6.46
CA LEU A 34 20.22 -4.96 6.34
C LEU A 34 19.80 -5.04 4.86
N LYS A 35 19.45 -6.25 4.42
CA LYS A 35 18.93 -6.52 3.07
C LYS A 35 17.45 -6.86 3.15
N PRO A 36 16.63 -6.36 2.22
CA PRO A 36 15.25 -6.80 2.11
C PRO A 36 15.27 -8.27 1.66
N SER A 37 14.27 -9.03 2.07
CA SER A 37 14.13 -10.45 1.73
C SER A 37 12.65 -10.79 1.52
N ASN A 38 12.38 -11.79 0.68
CA ASN A 38 11.06 -12.39 0.55
C ASN A 38 10.89 -13.65 1.40
N GLU A 39 11.99 -14.13 1.99
CA GLU A 39 12.10 -15.37 2.77
C GLU A 39 12.18 -15.04 4.27
N ARG A 40 11.08 -14.56 4.85
CA ARG A 40 10.94 -14.40 6.31
C ARG A 40 9.64 -15.00 6.81
N GLU A 41 9.48 -15.05 8.12
CA GLU A 41 8.23 -15.47 8.75
C GLU A 41 7.21 -14.33 8.71
N TRP A 42 6.43 -14.29 7.63
CA TRP A 42 5.41 -13.27 7.41
C TRP A 42 4.09 -13.60 8.10
N VAL A 43 3.38 -12.55 8.52
CA VAL A 43 1.98 -12.65 8.96
C VAL A 43 1.09 -13.25 7.86
N VAL A 44 0.03 -13.96 8.24
CA VAL A 44 -0.81 -14.75 7.33
C VAL A 44 -1.33 -13.91 6.17
N GLU A 45 -1.83 -12.71 6.45
CA GLU A 45 -2.43 -11.82 5.45
C GLU A 45 -1.47 -11.34 4.35
N ASN A 46 -0.16 -11.45 4.59
CA ASN A 46 0.91 -10.99 3.69
C ASN A 46 1.94 -12.11 3.40
N ARG A 47 1.56 -13.37 3.66
CA ARG A 47 2.48 -14.51 3.59
C ARG A 47 2.89 -14.83 2.16
N ARG A 48 1.93 -14.83 1.23
CA ARG A 48 2.18 -15.10 -0.19
C ARG A 48 2.38 -13.80 -0.95
N MET A 49 3.32 -13.81 -1.89
CA MET A 49 3.47 -12.73 -2.85
C MET A 49 2.79 -13.12 -4.14
N ALA A 50 2.06 -12.16 -4.71
CA ALA A 50 1.57 -12.31 -6.05
C ALA A 50 2.71 -12.18 -7.07
N TYR A 51 2.53 -12.82 -8.22
CA TYR A 51 3.33 -12.62 -9.42
C TYR A 51 2.44 -12.94 -10.62
N ALA A 52 2.71 -12.26 -11.74
CA ALA A 52 1.94 -12.30 -12.97
C ALA A 52 2.75 -13.02 -14.05
N ASP A 53 2.21 -14.12 -14.57
CA ASP A 53 2.70 -14.79 -15.76
C ASP A 53 2.02 -14.16 -16.99
N PHE A 54 2.81 -13.57 -17.89
CA PHE A 54 2.31 -12.94 -19.12
C PHE A 54 2.41 -13.90 -20.31
N ASP A 55 1.30 -14.17 -20.98
CA ASP A 55 1.23 -14.83 -22.28
C ASP A 55 0.52 -13.93 -23.29
N GLY A 56 1.30 -13.00 -23.87
CA GLY A 56 0.77 -11.94 -24.73
C GLY A 56 -0.16 -11.01 -23.95
N ASP A 57 -1.44 -11.06 -24.30
CA ASP A 57 -2.50 -10.25 -23.66
C ASP A 57 -3.28 -11.03 -22.60
N GLU A 58 -2.98 -12.31 -22.39
CA GLU A 58 -3.54 -13.08 -21.29
C GLU A 58 -2.54 -13.07 -20.12
N VAL A 59 -3.02 -12.75 -18.93
CA VAL A 59 -2.22 -12.73 -17.71
C VAL A 59 -2.81 -13.70 -16.71
N THR A 60 -1.96 -14.57 -16.15
CA THR A 60 -2.31 -15.34 -14.95
C THR A 60 -1.63 -14.74 -13.74
N LEU A 61 -2.41 -14.10 -12.87
CA LEU A 61 -1.94 -13.58 -11.59
C LEU A 61 -2.10 -14.64 -10.51
N ARG A 62 -0.98 -15.03 -9.92
CA ARG A 62 -0.91 -16.05 -8.88
C ARG A 62 -1.04 -15.44 -7.49
N ASN A 63 -1.51 -16.23 -6.53
CA ASN A 63 -1.61 -15.84 -5.11
C ASN A 63 -2.46 -14.57 -4.86
N VAL A 64 -3.57 -14.43 -5.56
CA VAL A 64 -4.61 -13.43 -5.27
C VAL A 64 -5.30 -13.80 -3.96
N ARG A 65 -5.42 -12.83 -3.05
CA ARG A 65 -6.04 -13.02 -1.74
C ARG A 65 -7.57 -12.92 -1.84
N ASP A 66 -8.27 -13.88 -1.25
CA ASP A 66 -9.74 -13.90 -1.20
C ASP A 66 -10.22 -14.24 0.22
N PHE A 67 -9.64 -13.56 1.22
CA PHE A 67 -9.92 -13.85 2.62
C PHE A 67 -11.34 -13.43 2.99
N ARG A 68 -12.02 -14.28 3.74
CA ARG A 68 -13.36 -13.99 4.25
C ARG A 68 -13.27 -13.42 5.66
N TRP A 69 -13.34 -12.10 5.78
CA TRP A 69 -13.21 -11.42 7.07
C TRP A 69 -14.53 -11.34 7.84
N ARG A 70 -14.48 -11.76 9.11
CA ARG A 70 -15.53 -11.50 10.11
C ARG A 70 -15.15 -10.33 11.01
N THR A 71 -13.87 -10.25 11.38
CA THR A 71 -13.28 -9.12 12.10
C THR A 71 -11.87 -8.86 11.55
N THR A 72 -11.15 -7.85 12.05
CA THR A 72 -9.74 -7.61 11.67
C THR A 72 -8.76 -8.71 12.12
N ARG A 73 -9.22 -9.71 12.88
CA ARG A 73 -8.41 -10.79 13.43
C ARG A 73 -9.00 -12.19 13.23
N ASP A 74 -10.24 -12.27 12.72
CA ASP A 74 -10.94 -13.53 12.47
C ASP A 74 -11.37 -13.55 11.01
N PHE A 75 -10.79 -14.50 10.27
CA PHE A 75 -10.96 -14.64 8.84
C PHE A 75 -10.67 -16.09 8.40
N ASP A 76 -11.25 -16.47 7.27
CA ASP A 76 -10.86 -17.72 6.59
C ASP A 76 -9.82 -17.39 5.52
N GLU A 77 -8.65 -18.01 5.64
CA GLU A 77 -7.56 -17.87 4.66
C GLU A 77 -7.94 -18.57 3.34
N ARG A 78 -7.88 -17.82 2.24
CA ARG A 78 -8.05 -18.34 0.88
C ARG A 78 -7.16 -17.59 -0.09
N TRP A 79 -6.42 -18.34 -0.90
CA TRP A 79 -5.60 -17.83 -1.99
C TRP A 79 -6.06 -18.48 -3.29
N THR A 80 -6.18 -17.69 -4.33
CA THR A 80 -6.64 -18.13 -5.66
C THR A 80 -5.72 -17.56 -6.74
N ASP A 81 -5.84 -18.10 -7.93
CA ASP A 81 -5.22 -17.53 -9.12
C ASP A 81 -6.31 -16.90 -9.99
N TRP A 82 -5.94 -15.87 -10.75
CA TRP A 82 -6.83 -15.15 -11.65
C TRP A 82 -6.24 -15.11 -13.05
N THR A 83 -7.06 -15.45 -14.05
CA THR A 83 -6.73 -15.24 -15.46
C THR A 83 -7.66 -14.18 -16.05
N PHE A 84 -7.08 -13.22 -16.76
CA PHE A 84 -7.76 -12.07 -17.35
C PHE A 84 -6.93 -11.47 -18.49
N ARG A 85 -7.55 -10.63 -19.32
CA ARG A 85 -6.82 -9.83 -20.31
C ARG A 85 -6.71 -8.39 -19.84
N PRO A 86 -5.51 -7.79 -19.73
CA PRO A 86 -5.39 -6.39 -19.37
C PRO A 86 -6.08 -5.43 -20.34
N SER A 87 -6.31 -5.84 -21.59
CA SER A 87 -7.09 -5.09 -22.58
C SER A 87 -8.58 -4.99 -22.26
N GLU A 88 -9.11 -5.87 -21.40
CA GLU A 88 -10.52 -5.90 -20.98
C GLU A 88 -10.79 -4.95 -19.80
N VAL A 89 -9.79 -4.22 -19.28
CA VAL A 89 -10.00 -3.25 -18.19
C VAL A 89 -10.75 -2.02 -18.71
N THR A 90 -11.92 -1.77 -18.13
CA THR A 90 -12.85 -0.71 -18.53
C THR A 90 -12.87 0.47 -17.58
N ALA A 91 -12.55 0.26 -16.29
CA ALA A 91 -12.52 1.33 -15.30
C ALA A 91 -11.47 1.09 -14.20
N ILE A 92 -11.02 2.19 -13.59
CA ILE A 92 -10.15 2.17 -12.41
C ILE A 92 -10.88 2.84 -11.26
N TRP A 93 -10.84 2.23 -10.10
CA TRP A 93 -11.43 2.75 -8.88
C TRP A 93 -10.36 3.06 -7.85
N LEU A 94 -10.38 4.27 -7.32
CA LEU A 94 -9.51 4.73 -6.25
C LEU A 94 -10.23 4.54 -4.91
N VAL A 95 -9.62 3.78 -4.01
CA VAL A 95 -10.14 3.55 -2.66
C VAL A 95 -9.31 4.35 -1.65
N LEU A 96 -9.97 5.18 -0.84
CA LEU A 96 -9.33 5.94 0.24
C LEU A 96 -9.90 5.52 1.61
N GLU A 97 -9.04 4.93 2.43
CA GLU A 97 -9.36 4.56 3.81
C GLU A 97 -8.73 5.57 4.79
N TYR A 98 -9.55 6.42 5.40
CA TYR A 98 -9.12 7.32 6.47
C TYR A 98 -9.14 6.61 7.83
N PHE A 99 -7.99 6.41 8.47
CA PHE A 99 -7.88 5.57 9.67
C PHE A 99 -8.59 6.11 10.91
N ASP A 100 -8.47 7.42 11.15
CA ASP A 100 -9.14 8.14 12.23
C ASP A 100 -9.46 9.55 11.70
N PRO A 101 -10.66 9.79 11.14
CA PRO A 101 -10.99 11.07 10.53
C PRO A 101 -10.99 12.24 11.52
N LYS A 102 -10.95 11.98 12.84
CA LYS A 102 -10.90 13.03 13.88
C LYS A 102 -9.48 13.54 14.12
N ARG A 103 -8.45 12.83 13.66
CA ARG A 103 -7.03 13.21 13.77
C ARG A 103 -6.48 13.38 12.35
N LYS A 104 -5.59 14.37 12.14
CA LYS A 104 -5.00 14.76 10.82
C LYS A 104 -5.13 13.62 9.79
N PRO A 105 -6.00 13.74 8.77
CA PRO A 105 -6.47 12.59 8.02
C PRO A 105 -5.29 11.95 7.28
N ILE A 106 -4.88 10.77 7.74
CA ILE A 106 -3.97 9.89 7.00
C ILE A 106 -4.86 8.86 6.30
N ALA A 107 -4.77 8.81 4.98
CA ALA A 107 -5.50 7.91 4.13
C ALA A 107 -4.58 6.81 3.59
N HIS A 108 -4.99 5.55 3.72
CA HIS A 108 -4.44 4.46 2.93
C HIS A 108 -5.12 4.42 1.58
N THR A 109 -4.35 4.30 0.50
CA THR A 109 -4.84 4.39 -0.86
C THR A 109 -4.67 3.05 -1.57
N LEU A 110 -5.72 2.58 -2.23
CA LEU A 110 -5.72 1.38 -3.05
C LEU A 110 -6.29 1.68 -4.44
N MET A 111 -6.00 0.81 -5.39
CA MET A 111 -6.58 0.82 -6.73
C MET A 111 -7.34 -0.48 -6.96
N SER A 112 -8.50 -0.41 -7.60
CA SER A 112 -9.24 -1.57 -8.09
C SER A 112 -9.47 -1.43 -9.60
N PHE A 113 -9.27 -2.52 -10.33
CA PHE A 113 -9.35 -2.60 -11.78
C PHE A 113 -10.61 -3.37 -12.15
N GLU A 114 -11.52 -2.72 -12.88
CA GLU A 114 -12.75 -3.33 -13.36
C GLU A 114 -12.60 -3.80 -14.80
N PHE A 115 -13.02 -5.03 -15.06
CA PHE A 115 -13.03 -5.66 -16.37
C PHE A 115 -14.40 -5.54 -17.03
N ASP A 116 -14.47 -5.74 -18.35
CA ASP A 116 -15.71 -5.67 -19.13
C ASP A 116 -16.79 -6.68 -18.71
N ASP A 117 -16.37 -7.81 -18.15
CA ASP A 117 -17.22 -8.85 -17.57
C ASP A 117 -17.74 -8.52 -16.16
N GLY A 118 -17.40 -7.33 -15.63
CA GLY A 118 -17.81 -6.83 -14.32
C GLY A 118 -16.95 -7.33 -13.15
N ARG A 119 -16.01 -8.26 -13.38
CA ARG A 119 -15.07 -8.67 -12.32
C ARG A 119 -14.18 -7.49 -11.94
N ARG A 120 -13.76 -7.47 -10.67
CA ARG A 120 -12.90 -6.42 -10.13
C ARG A 120 -11.75 -7.00 -9.33
N LEU A 121 -10.56 -6.48 -9.59
CA LEU A 121 -9.33 -6.91 -8.94
C LEU A 121 -8.68 -5.73 -8.24
N SER A 122 -8.56 -5.81 -6.91
CA SER A 122 -8.00 -4.76 -6.08
C SER A 122 -6.53 -5.00 -5.78
N CYS A 123 -5.73 -3.94 -5.83
CA CYS A 123 -4.33 -3.93 -5.43
C CYS A 123 -4.11 -2.93 -4.29
N SER A 124 -3.62 -3.44 -3.16
CA SER A 124 -3.14 -2.63 -2.05
C SER A 124 -1.62 -2.66 -1.98
N ILE A 125 -0.99 -1.49 -1.88
CA ILE A 125 0.45 -1.39 -1.68
C ILE A 125 0.70 -1.31 -0.17
N GLU A 126 1.26 -2.36 0.37
CA GLU A 126 1.29 -2.64 1.80
C GLU A 126 2.71 -2.75 2.34
N VAL A 127 2.80 -2.54 3.64
CA VAL A 127 3.95 -2.99 4.44
C VAL A 127 3.81 -4.49 4.69
N ARG A 128 4.83 -5.26 4.31
CA ARG A 128 4.98 -6.67 4.66
C ARG A 128 5.56 -6.76 6.07
N ARG A 129 4.86 -7.46 6.97
CA ARG A 129 5.19 -7.54 8.40
C ARG A 129 5.61 -8.94 8.78
N GLU A 130 6.67 -9.05 9.57
CA GLU A 130 7.05 -10.31 10.20
C GLU A 130 6.12 -10.65 11.37
N VAL A 131 6.01 -11.93 11.71
CA VAL A 131 5.25 -12.38 12.88
C VAL A 131 5.81 -11.71 14.14
N GLY A 132 4.92 -11.11 14.93
CA GLY A 132 5.28 -10.33 16.12
C GLY A 132 5.46 -8.83 15.89
N GLU A 133 5.41 -8.36 14.63
CA GLU A 133 5.50 -6.94 14.33
C GLU A 133 4.15 -6.21 14.32
N THR A 134 4.11 -5.09 15.06
CA THR A 134 3.04 -4.09 14.96
C THR A 134 3.52 -2.93 14.08
N TYR A 135 2.66 -2.48 13.17
CA TYR A 135 2.96 -1.34 12.31
C TYR A 135 3.19 -0.05 13.13
N HIS A 136 4.22 0.70 12.78
CA HIS A 136 4.46 2.05 13.29
C HIS A 136 5.07 2.94 12.20
N PRO A 137 4.50 4.13 11.91
CA PRO A 137 4.97 4.99 10.80
C PRO A 137 6.46 5.38 10.87
N ILE A 138 6.98 5.60 12.09
CA ILE A 138 8.41 5.92 12.33
C ILE A 138 9.32 4.72 12.01
N ARG A 139 8.86 3.49 12.25
CA ARG A 139 9.61 2.27 11.94
C ARG A 139 9.74 2.06 10.43
N GLY A 140 8.73 2.49 9.65
CA GLY A 140 8.79 2.53 8.19
C GLY A 140 9.83 3.50 7.60
N MET A 141 10.44 4.39 8.39
CA MET A 141 11.58 5.22 7.95
C MET A 141 12.94 4.54 8.19
N LEU A 142 12.99 3.42 8.91
CA LEU A 142 14.21 2.76 9.39
C LEU A 142 14.40 1.35 8.82
N ARG A 143 14.02 1.11 7.54
CA ARG A 143 14.20 -0.19 6.85
C ARG A 143 13.70 -1.38 7.69
N GLN A 144 12.54 -1.21 8.33
CA GLN A 144 11.96 -2.25 9.17
C GLN A 144 10.94 -3.11 8.41
N TYR A 145 10.40 -2.61 7.30
CA TYR A 145 9.32 -3.26 6.58
C TYR A 145 9.67 -3.40 5.12
N GLU A 146 9.32 -4.53 4.52
CA GLU A 146 9.34 -4.73 3.07
C GLU A 146 8.07 -4.17 2.43
N LEU A 147 8.19 -3.81 1.16
CA LEU A 147 7.05 -3.41 0.34
C LEU A 147 6.42 -4.65 -0.31
N LEU A 148 5.08 -4.71 -0.31
CA LEU A 148 4.33 -5.77 -0.99
C LEU A 148 3.14 -5.17 -1.75
N TYR A 149 2.83 -5.74 -2.92
CA TYR A 149 1.59 -5.47 -3.65
C TYR A 149 0.64 -6.63 -3.38
N VAL A 150 -0.37 -6.39 -2.55
CA VAL A 150 -1.40 -7.36 -2.21
C VAL A 150 -2.52 -7.23 -3.22
N TRP A 151 -2.60 -8.20 -4.11
CA TRP A 151 -3.73 -8.36 -5.01
C TRP A 151 -4.82 -9.20 -4.35
N ALA A 152 -6.06 -8.74 -4.43
CA ALA A 152 -7.18 -9.37 -3.75
C ALA A 152 -8.52 -9.08 -4.43
N THR A 153 -9.53 -9.87 -4.09
CA THR A 153 -10.92 -9.52 -4.37
C THR A 153 -11.32 -8.23 -3.61
N GLU A 154 -12.33 -7.51 -4.10
CA GLU A 154 -12.84 -6.34 -3.40
C GLU A 154 -13.47 -6.71 -2.04
N SER A 155 -14.15 -7.86 -1.97
CA SER A 155 -14.75 -8.38 -0.72
C SER A 155 -13.72 -8.65 0.38
N ASP A 156 -12.50 -9.05 0.02
CA ASP A 156 -11.36 -9.14 0.92
C ASP A 156 -10.81 -7.74 1.25
N SER A 157 -10.18 -7.10 0.26
CA SER A 157 -9.33 -5.94 0.52
C SER A 157 -10.09 -4.67 0.87
N ILE A 158 -11.21 -4.40 0.21
CA ILE A 158 -12.06 -3.25 0.50
C ILE A 158 -13.01 -3.62 1.64
N GLY A 159 -13.56 -4.83 1.63
CA GLY A 159 -14.48 -5.32 2.66
C GLY A 159 -13.89 -5.30 4.07
N VAL A 160 -12.64 -5.73 4.29
CA VAL A 160 -12.02 -5.65 5.63
C VAL A 160 -11.91 -4.21 6.14
N ARG A 161 -11.76 -3.24 5.24
CA ARG A 161 -11.62 -1.82 5.59
C ARG A 161 -12.96 -1.19 5.93
N ALA A 162 -13.93 -1.36 5.03
CA ALA A 162 -15.25 -0.77 5.17
C ALA A 162 -16.12 -1.47 6.22
N ARG A 163 -15.93 -2.78 6.46
CA ARG A 163 -16.78 -3.58 7.37
C ARG A 163 -16.14 -3.81 8.74
N CYS A 164 -14.86 -4.16 8.76
CA CYS A 164 -14.21 -4.65 9.98
C CYS A 164 -13.45 -3.55 10.75
N ARG A 165 -13.03 -2.46 10.10
CA ARG A 165 -12.30 -1.35 10.73
C ARG A 165 -13.22 -0.18 11.09
N ARG A 166 -14.05 -0.37 12.12
CA ARG A 166 -15.12 0.56 12.53
C ARG A 166 -14.73 2.03 12.80
N ASN A 167 -13.46 2.31 13.07
CA ASN A 167 -12.98 3.67 13.31
C ASN A 167 -12.58 4.40 12.03
N SER A 168 -12.49 3.67 10.92
CA SER A 168 -12.07 4.20 9.64
C SER A 168 -13.27 4.65 8.80
N LYS A 169 -12.99 5.41 7.74
CA LYS A 169 -13.97 5.79 6.71
C LYS A 169 -13.40 5.47 5.36
N THR A 170 -14.15 4.71 4.57
CA THR A 170 -13.70 4.18 3.28
C THR A 170 -14.51 4.82 2.17
N HIS A 171 -13.81 5.54 1.30
CA HIS A 171 -14.38 6.14 0.11
C HIS A 171 -13.97 5.37 -1.14
N LEU A 172 -14.89 5.22 -2.09
CA LEU A 172 -14.67 4.62 -3.40
C LEU A 172 -14.96 5.67 -4.48
N PHE A 173 -13.95 6.01 -5.28
CA PHE A 173 -14.07 6.99 -6.37
C PHE A 173 -13.74 6.34 -7.71
N GLU A 174 -14.53 6.62 -8.75
CA GLU A 174 -14.13 6.28 -10.11
C GLU A 174 -12.99 7.21 -10.56
N GLY A 175 -11.90 6.63 -11.04
CA GLY A 175 -10.73 7.34 -11.54
C GLY A 175 -10.93 7.84 -12.96
N ILE A 176 -10.43 9.05 -13.26
CA ILE A 176 -10.40 9.57 -14.63
C ILE A 176 -9.12 9.12 -15.32
N VAL A 177 -9.28 8.21 -16.27
CA VAL A 177 -8.21 7.65 -17.10
C VAL A 177 -8.44 8.17 -18.53
N LEU A 178 -7.54 9.05 -18.99
CA LEU A 178 -7.60 9.66 -20.32
C LEU A 178 -6.91 8.78 -21.38
N GLY A 179 -7.37 8.74 -22.62
CA GLY A 179 -6.69 7.97 -23.68
C GLY A 179 -6.99 6.47 -23.66
N GLU A 180 -7.14 5.91 -24.86
CA GLU A 180 -7.82 4.65 -25.13
C GLU A 180 -7.19 3.43 -24.42
N ASP A 181 -5.85 3.34 -24.40
CA ASP A 181 -5.13 2.17 -23.90
C ASP A 181 -4.63 2.30 -22.45
N ASN A 182 -4.94 3.41 -21.78
CA ASN A 182 -4.26 3.73 -20.53
C ASN A 182 -4.78 2.97 -19.30
N HIS A 183 -6.00 2.43 -19.36
CA HIS A 183 -6.51 1.48 -18.36
C HIS A 183 -5.63 0.23 -18.31
N ARG A 184 -5.44 -0.39 -19.48
CA ARG A 184 -4.53 -1.51 -19.70
C ARG A 184 -3.11 -1.19 -19.24
N ARG A 185 -2.52 -0.09 -19.73
CA ARG A 185 -1.13 0.29 -19.39
C ARG A 185 -0.95 0.51 -17.88
N LEU A 186 -1.97 1.01 -17.19
CA LEU A 186 -1.91 1.18 -15.74
C LEU A 186 -1.91 -0.17 -15.02
N LEU A 187 -2.80 -1.11 -15.41
CA LEU A 187 -2.80 -2.46 -14.86
C LEU A 187 -1.46 -3.17 -15.11
N GLU A 188 -0.97 -3.14 -16.34
CA GLU A 188 0.33 -3.74 -16.70
C GLU A 188 1.48 -3.15 -15.88
N SER A 189 1.49 -1.83 -15.64
CA SER A 189 2.51 -1.17 -14.82
C SER A 189 2.49 -1.68 -13.37
N PHE A 190 1.30 -1.88 -12.78
CA PHE A 190 1.17 -2.50 -11.44
C PHE A 190 1.61 -3.97 -11.42
N LEU A 191 1.27 -4.75 -12.44
CA LEU A 191 1.65 -6.17 -12.55
C LEU A 191 3.17 -6.34 -12.72
N ARG A 192 3.79 -5.55 -13.59
CA ARG A 192 5.26 -5.54 -13.76
C ARG A 192 5.96 -5.20 -12.45
N ARG A 193 5.46 -4.19 -11.73
CA ARG A 193 6.01 -3.84 -10.42
C ARG A 193 5.80 -4.93 -9.36
N THR A 194 4.71 -5.68 -9.46
CA THR A 194 4.47 -6.85 -8.62
C THR A 194 5.54 -7.91 -8.86
N ASN A 195 5.87 -8.20 -10.12
CA ASN A 195 6.95 -9.12 -10.49
C ASN A 195 8.33 -8.62 -10.04
N ASP A 196 8.62 -7.32 -10.21
CA ASP A 196 9.89 -6.74 -9.73
C ASP A 196 10.10 -6.99 -8.23
N LEU A 197 9.05 -6.82 -7.41
CA LEU A 197 9.11 -7.05 -5.96
C LEU A 197 9.15 -8.52 -5.59
N HIS A 198 8.49 -9.37 -6.39
CA HIS A 198 8.57 -10.82 -6.25
C HIS A 198 10.02 -11.32 -6.42
N ASP A 199 10.71 -10.84 -7.46
CA ASP A 199 12.07 -11.26 -7.79
C ASP A 199 13.14 -10.53 -6.96
N ARG A 200 12.90 -9.25 -6.67
CA ARG A 200 13.84 -8.36 -5.97
C ARG A 200 13.11 -7.62 -4.85
N PRO A 201 13.16 -8.12 -3.61
CA PRO A 201 12.49 -7.48 -2.49
C PRO A 201 13.05 -6.07 -2.28
N GLU A 202 12.18 -5.15 -1.89
CA GLU A 202 12.55 -3.77 -1.57
C GLU A 202 12.04 -3.36 -0.20
N TRP A 203 12.80 -2.50 0.47
CA TRP A 203 12.34 -1.85 1.69
C TRP A 203 11.20 -0.88 1.39
N TYR A 204 10.13 -0.94 2.18
CA TYR A 204 9.18 0.14 2.34
C TYR A 204 9.90 1.35 2.96
N HIS A 205 9.54 2.54 2.48
CA HIS A 205 10.04 3.77 3.06
C HIS A 205 8.92 4.79 3.12
N SER A 206 8.61 5.32 4.31
CA SER A 206 7.48 6.24 4.58
C SER A 206 7.47 7.56 3.78
N ILE A 207 8.47 7.81 2.93
CA ILE A 207 8.65 9.05 2.15
C ILE A 207 8.88 8.73 0.67
N THR A 208 9.71 7.74 0.37
CA THR A 208 10.16 7.46 -1.01
C THR A 208 9.57 6.19 -1.60
N ASN A 209 9.00 5.29 -0.79
CA ASN A 209 8.47 4.00 -1.22
C ASN A 209 7.26 3.60 -0.35
N THR A 210 6.16 4.29 -0.58
CA THR A 210 4.85 4.19 0.09
C THR A 210 3.75 3.79 -0.90
N CYS A 211 2.54 3.51 -0.42
CA CYS A 211 1.37 3.33 -1.29
C CYS A 211 1.18 4.54 -2.22
N THR A 212 1.14 5.76 -1.70
CA THR A 212 0.87 6.94 -2.51
C THR A 212 1.97 7.28 -3.50
N THR A 213 3.25 7.15 -3.11
CA THR A 213 4.38 7.43 -4.02
C THR A 213 4.44 6.44 -5.18
N ASN A 214 4.14 5.18 -4.92
CA ASN A 214 4.05 4.15 -5.95
C ASN A 214 2.88 4.39 -6.90
N ILE A 215 1.68 4.71 -6.38
CA ILE A 215 0.52 5.06 -7.22
C ILE A 215 0.84 6.27 -8.12
N VAL A 216 1.42 7.33 -7.56
CA VAL A 216 1.85 8.52 -8.32
C VAL A 216 2.87 8.15 -9.40
N ARG A 217 3.77 7.20 -9.14
CA ARG A 217 4.73 6.71 -10.13
C ARG A 217 4.02 5.98 -11.28
N HIS A 218 3.11 5.05 -10.98
CA HIS A 218 2.33 4.33 -11.99
C HIS A 218 1.49 5.27 -12.87
N VAL A 219 0.76 6.20 -12.25
CA VAL A 219 -0.01 7.20 -12.98
C VAL A 219 0.89 8.04 -13.89
N ASN A 220 2.07 8.46 -13.43
CA ASN A 220 2.99 9.26 -14.24
C ASN A 220 3.77 8.46 -15.30
N GLU A 221 3.89 7.14 -15.17
CA GLU A 221 4.46 6.29 -16.20
C GLU A 221 3.51 6.20 -17.41
N VAL A 222 2.22 6.06 -17.14
CA VAL A 222 1.17 6.04 -18.17
C VAL A 222 0.88 7.44 -18.70
N TYR A 223 0.89 8.45 -17.80
CA TYR A 223 0.61 9.86 -18.06
C TYR A 223 1.70 10.79 -17.52
N PRO A 224 2.79 11.01 -18.27
CA PRO A 224 3.87 11.88 -17.82
C PRO A 224 3.38 13.26 -17.37
N GLY A 225 3.59 13.57 -16.09
CA GLY A 225 3.25 14.88 -15.50
C GLY A 225 1.82 15.03 -14.99
N ARG A 226 0.98 13.98 -15.06
CA ARG A 226 -0.42 14.01 -14.59
C ARG A 226 -0.55 14.32 -13.11
N VAL A 227 0.38 13.82 -12.29
CA VAL A 227 0.42 14.10 -10.85
C VAL A 227 1.79 14.65 -10.48
N PRO A 228 1.91 15.92 -10.00
CA PRO A 228 3.19 16.47 -9.64
C PRO A 228 3.91 15.61 -8.59
N ARG A 229 5.16 15.21 -8.83
CA ARG A 229 5.89 14.30 -7.91
C ARG A 229 5.97 14.82 -6.48
N ALA A 230 6.05 16.14 -6.29
CA ALA A 230 6.05 16.77 -4.96
C ALA A 230 4.77 16.48 -4.15
N MET A 231 3.65 16.19 -4.83
CA MET A 231 2.43 15.76 -4.17
C MET A 231 2.68 14.46 -3.40
N SER A 232 3.36 13.47 -3.97
CA SER A 232 3.59 12.15 -3.32
C SER A 232 4.16 12.21 -1.90
N VAL A 233 4.90 13.28 -1.56
CA VAL A 233 5.51 13.52 -0.23
C VAL A 233 4.57 14.25 0.74
N LEU A 234 3.67 15.10 0.23
CA LEU A 234 2.64 15.81 1.01
C LEU A 234 1.37 14.97 1.24
N LEU A 235 1.33 13.77 0.65
CA LEU A 235 0.15 12.97 0.40
C LEU A 235 -0.20 11.83 1.39
N PRO A 236 0.27 11.77 2.66
CA PRO A 236 -0.35 10.86 3.61
C PRO A 236 -1.86 11.09 3.78
N GLY A 237 -2.43 12.22 3.34
CA GLY A 237 -3.87 12.45 3.27
C GLY A 237 -4.29 13.06 1.94
N LEU A 238 -4.54 12.23 0.92
CA LEU A 238 -5.20 12.65 -0.33
C LEU A 238 -6.48 13.40 0.02
N SER A 239 -6.48 14.73 -0.05
CA SER A 239 -7.73 15.46 0.12
C SER A 239 -8.56 15.29 -1.15
N PRO A 240 -9.86 15.00 -1.06
CA PRO A 240 -10.75 14.90 -2.22
C PRO A 240 -10.68 16.14 -3.12
N GLY A 241 -10.44 17.32 -2.55
CA GLY A 241 -10.23 18.56 -3.30
C GLY A 241 -8.98 18.55 -4.18
N LEU A 242 -7.89 17.89 -3.78
CA LEU A 242 -6.70 17.73 -4.61
C LEU A 242 -6.95 16.75 -5.77
N LEU A 243 -7.69 15.67 -5.53
CA LEU A 243 -8.09 14.74 -6.59
C LEU A 243 -8.97 15.44 -7.63
N LYS A 244 -9.97 16.21 -7.18
CA LYS A 244 -10.81 17.06 -8.04
C LYS A 244 -9.99 18.08 -8.84
N ARG A 245 -9.13 18.85 -8.16
CA ARG A 245 -8.33 19.92 -8.81
C ARG A 245 -7.40 19.40 -9.91
N ASN A 246 -6.92 18.16 -9.78
CA ASN A 246 -6.06 17.52 -10.77
C ASN A 246 -6.84 16.61 -11.74
N ASN A 247 -8.18 16.65 -11.69
CA ASN A 247 -9.07 15.86 -12.53
C ASN A 247 -8.80 14.34 -12.46
N LEU A 248 -8.48 13.82 -11.27
CA LEU A 248 -8.05 12.43 -11.07
C LEU A 248 -9.22 11.48 -10.77
N ILE A 249 -10.35 12.01 -10.32
CA ILE A 249 -11.56 11.27 -10.00
C ILE A 249 -12.75 11.92 -10.70
N ARG A 250 -13.74 11.10 -11.06
CA ARG A 250 -15.05 11.60 -11.51
C ARG A 250 -15.70 12.35 -10.35
N ILE A 251 -16.29 13.48 -10.67
CA ILE A 251 -17.11 14.27 -9.75
C ILE A 251 -18.52 14.28 -10.33
N ASP A 252 -19.50 14.08 -9.46
CA ASP A 252 -20.93 14.19 -9.76
C ASP A 252 -21.29 15.69 -9.85
N ASP A 253 -22.43 16.13 -9.29
CA ASP A 253 -22.79 17.55 -9.34
C ASP A 253 -21.88 18.43 -8.47
N SER A 254 -21.38 17.90 -7.35
CA SER A 254 -20.47 18.62 -6.43
C SER A 254 -19.48 17.70 -5.71
N LEU A 255 -18.42 18.30 -5.13
CA LEU A 255 -17.45 17.51 -4.38
C LEU A 255 -18.08 16.93 -3.10
N GLU A 256 -18.96 17.70 -2.47
CA GLU A 256 -19.69 17.33 -1.28
C GLU A 256 -20.59 16.12 -1.54
N GLN A 257 -21.34 16.14 -2.64
CA GLN A 257 -22.17 15.01 -3.04
C GLN A 257 -21.34 13.77 -3.38
N THR A 258 -20.26 13.93 -4.15
CA THR A 258 -19.35 12.82 -4.46
C THR A 258 -18.71 12.25 -3.19
N LEU A 259 -18.45 13.07 -2.16
CA LEU A 259 -17.95 12.57 -0.88
C LEU A 259 -18.98 11.77 -0.10
N GLU A 260 -20.24 12.17 -0.16
CA GLU A 260 -21.34 11.45 0.47
C GLU A 260 -21.62 10.12 -0.24
N SER A 261 -21.73 10.15 -1.58
CA SER A 261 -22.02 8.96 -2.39
C SER A 261 -20.87 7.94 -2.40
N SER A 262 -19.62 8.42 -2.31
CA SER A 262 -18.44 7.53 -2.28
C SER A 262 -18.25 6.80 -0.95
N LEU A 263 -18.93 7.19 0.13
CA LEU A 263 -18.74 6.57 1.45
C LEU A 263 -19.43 5.20 1.49
N ILE A 264 -18.65 4.13 1.41
CA ILE A 264 -19.17 2.76 1.23
C ILE A 264 -19.34 1.97 2.53
N ASP A 265 -18.97 2.52 3.69
CA ASP A 265 -18.96 1.79 4.97
C ASP A 265 -20.30 1.16 5.32
N GLN A 266 -21.40 1.92 5.24
CA GLN A 266 -22.74 1.43 5.61
C GLN A 266 -23.19 0.32 4.65
N ARG A 267 -23.09 0.55 3.33
CA ARG A 267 -23.40 -0.45 2.31
C ARG A 267 -22.61 -1.72 2.53
N SER A 268 -21.31 -1.59 2.80
CA SER A 268 -20.45 -2.75 3.02
C SER A 268 -20.87 -3.57 4.24
N VAL A 269 -21.30 -2.93 5.32
CA VAL A 269 -21.81 -3.61 6.53
C VAL A 269 -23.11 -4.36 6.25
N GLU A 270 -23.96 -3.81 5.39
CA GLU A 270 -25.27 -4.37 4.99
C GLU A 270 -25.17 -5.46 3.92
N TRP A 271 -23.98 -5.72 3.38
CA TRP A 271 -23.77 -6.75 2.36
C TRP A 271 -24.29 -8.13 2.81
N ASP A 272 -25.10 -8.73 1.96
CA ASP A 272 -25.77 -10.02 2.18
C ASP A 272 -24.82 -11.23 2.23
N GLY A 273 -23.60 -11.08 1.69
CA GLY A 273 -22.62 -12.16 1.57
C GLY A 273 -22.87 -13.12 0.41
N GLU A 274 -23.90 -12.86 -0.40
CA GLU A 274 -24.29 -13.67 -1.57
C GLU A 274 -24.08 -12.93 -2.88
N SER A 275 -24.49 -11.65 -2.94
CA SER A 275 -24.28 -10.78 -4.09
C SER A 275 -22.80 -10.45 -4.28
N ASP A 276 -22.38 -10.07 -5.50
CA ASP A 276 -21.03 -9.55 -5.68
C ASP A 276 -20.81 -8.30 -4.81
N PHE A 277 -19.73 -8.29 -4.04
CA PHE A 277 -19.45 -7.20 -3.12
C PHE A 277 -19.17 -5.88 -3.84
N GLY A 278 -18.50 -5.95 -5.00
CA GLY A 278 -18.16 -4.78 -5.79
C GLY A 278 -19.39 -4.10 -6.39
N ASP A 279 -20.34 -4.88 -6.88
CA ASP A 279 -21.63 -4.36 -7.32
C ASP A 279 -22.44 -3.78 -6.15
N TRP A 280 -22.46 -4.48 -5.01
CA TRP A 280 -23.21 -4.06 -3.83
C TRP A 280 -22.78 -2.69 -3.29
N ILE A 281 -21.47 -2.43 -3.20
CA ILE A 281 -20.98 -1.14 -2.67
C ILE A 281 -21.18 0.03 -3.65
N ARG A 282 -21.44 -0.26 -4.93
CA ARG A 282 -21.66 0.73 -6.00
C ARG A 282 -23.14 1.02 -6.27
N ALA A 283 -24.07 0.17 -5.81
CA ALA A 283 -25.51 0.38 -5.87
C ALA A 283 -25.97 1.52 -4.95
#